data_AF-A0A8S3ZPQ6-F1
#
_entry.id   AF-A0A8S3ZPQ6-F1
#
_cell.length_a   1.000
_cell.length_b   1.000
_cell.length_c   1.000
_cell.angle_alpha   90.00
_cell.angle_beta   90.00
_cell.angle_gamma   90.00
#
_symmetry.space_group_name_H-M   'P 1'
#
loop_
_entity.id
_entity.type
_entity.pdbx_description
1 polymer ?
#
loop_
_entity_poly.entity_id
_entity_poly.type
_entity_poly.pdbx_seq_one_letter_code
_entity_poly.pdbx_strand_id
1 'polypeptide(L)'
;MTYEPGKYPKEYNPKVHGPYHPGRYYGKPDVPFGDVKIGDLGGWISRRKTFWNWSGRWMNARNPGFAPIGHIIMLSSTYYFLHCKYH
;
A
#
# COMPACT_ATOMS: atom_id res chain seq x y z
N MET A 1 12.49 -6.62 -14.60
CA MET A 1 11.85 -7.18 -13.40
C MET A 1 11.14 -8.47 -13.82
N THR A 2 11.71 -9.64 -13.55
CA THR A 2 11.13 -10.92 -13.99
C THR A 2 10.14 -11.40 -12.91
N TYR A 3 8.89 -10.96 -13.02
CA TYR A 3 7.80 -11.50 -12.21
C TYR A 3 7.43 -12.87 -12.76
N GLU A 4 7.82 -13.93 -12.05
CA GLU A 4 7.39 -15.30 -12.33
C GLU A 4 6.29 -15.68 -11.33
N PRO A 5 5.05 -15.98 -11.77
CA PRO A 5 3.96 -16.38 -10.88
C PRO A 5 4.35 -17.61 -10.06
N GLY A 6 4.06 -17.59 -8.76
CA GLY A 6 4.32 -18.72 -7.86
C GLY A 6 5.74 -18.79 -7.28
N LYS A 7 6.67 -17.92 -7.69
CA LYS A 7 7.99 -17.81 -7.07
C LYS A 7 8.08 -16.63 -6.12
N TYR A 8 8.86 -16.79 -5.05
CA TYR A 8 9.22 -15.68 -4.18
C TYR A 8 10.03 -14.63 -4.95
N PRO A 9 9.91 -13.35 -4.58
CA PRO A 9 10.72 -12.29 -5.18
C PRO A 9 12.21 -12.60 -5.00
N LYS A 10 13.02 -12.22 -5.98
CA LYS A 10 14.46 -12.55 -6.03
C LYS A 10 15.23 -12.03 -4.83
N GLU A 11 14.74 -10.96 -4.21
CA GLU A 11 15.34 -10.32 -3.04
C GLU A 11 15.02 -11.05 -1.72
N TYR A 12 14.06 -11.99 -1.71
CA TYR A 12 13.63 -12.67 -0.48
C TYR A 12 14.51 -13.89 -0.17
N ASN A 13 15.22 -13.81 0.95
CA ASN A 13 15.89 -14.94 1.57
C ASN A 13 15.15 -15.39 2.86
N PRO A 14 14.55 -16.60 2.89
CA PRO A 14 13.79 -17.09 4.05
C PRO A 14 14.65 -17.27 5.31
N LYS A 15 15.96 -17.53 5.17
CA LYS A 15 16.87 -17.67 6.33
C LYS A 15 17.12 -16.33 7.04
N VAL A 16 17.09 -15.23 6.30
CA VAL A 16 17.37 -13.88 6.83
C VAL A 16 16.08 -13.16 7.24
N HIS A 17 15.00 -13.37 6.49
CA HIS A 17 13.79 -12.58 6.61
C HIS A 17 12.64 -13.26 7.36
N GLY A 18 12.76 -14.55 7.70
CA GLY A 18 11.68 -15.33 8.29
C GLY A 18 10.55 -15.59 7.30
N PRO A 19 9.33 -15.90 7.77
CA PRO A 19 8.17 -16.16 6.91
C PRO A 19 7.91 -15.02 5.92
N TYR A 20 7.47 -15.38 4.71
CA TYR A 20 7.18 -14.39 3.67
C TYR A 20 6.01 -13.50 4.08
N HIS A 21 6.24 -12.19 4.07
CA HIS A 21 5.25 -11.17 4.37
C HIS A 21 5.02 -10.30 3.12
N PRO A 22 3.85 -10.40 2.47
CA PRO A 22 3.61 -9.76 1.18
C PRO A 22 3.65 -8.23 1.27
N GLY A 23 3.39 -7.64 2.45
CA GLY A 23 3.44 -6.20 2.71
C GLY A 23 4.82 -5.62 3.05
N ARG A 24 5.88 -6.44 3.00
CA ARG A 24 7.26 -6.02 3.27
C ARG A 24 8.07 -5.94 1.97
N TYR A 25 8.90 -4.91 1.87
CA TYR A 25 9.91 -4.80 0.82
C TYR A 25 11.22 -5.45 1.30
N TYR A 26 11.73 -6.40 0.51
CA TYR A 26 12.94 -7.18 0.84
C TYR A 26 14.20 -6.69 0.11
N GLY A 27 14.08 -5.70 -0.75
CA GLY A 27 15.21 -5.12 -1.47
C GLY A 27 16.04 -4.16 -0.62
N LYS A 28 16.88 -3.37 -1.30
CA LYS A 28 17.75 -2.36 -0.66
C LYS A 28 16.93 -1.36 0.17
N PRO A 29 17.35 -0.99 1.39
CA PRO A 29 16.71 0.07 2.16
C PRO A 29 16.56 1.36 1.35
N ASP A 30 15.36 1.93 1.40
CA ASP A 30 15.03 3.18 0.70
C ASP A 30 15.73 4.39 1.31
N VAL A 31 15.94 5.42 0.48
CA VAL A 31 16.37 6.73 0.96
C VAL A 31 15.28 7.39 1.83
N PRO A 32 15.67 8.19 2.84
CA PRO A 32 14.73 9.00 3.61
C PRO A 32 13.88 9.88 2.69
N PHE A 33 12.64 10.16 3.08
CA PHE A 33 11.70 10.91 2.23
C PHE A 33 12.25 12.27 1.75
N GLY A 34 13.03 12.95 2.60
CA GLY A 34 13.63 14.25 2.26
C GLY A 34 14.67 14.19 1.14
N ASP A 35 15.26 13.04 0.88
CA ASP A 35 16.34 12.86 -0.11
C ASP A 35 15.85 12.19 -1.40
N VAL A 36 14.54 11.91 -1.52
CA VAL A 36 13.96 11.28 -2.70
C VAL A 36 13.90 12.28 -3.84
N LYS A 37 14.51 11.93 -4.98
CA LYS A 37 14.35 12.69 -6.22
C LYS A 37 12.90 12.61 -6.69
N ILE A 38 12.32 13.72 -7.13
CA ILE A 38 10.91 13.79 -7.57
C ILE A 38 10.60 12.73 -8.65
N GLY A 39 11.53 12.47 -9.57
CA GLY A 39 11.39 11.44 -10.60
C GLY A 39 11.34 9.99 -10.09
N ASP A 40 11.84 9.70 -8.88
CA ASP A 40 11.81 8.37 -8.25
C ASP A 40 10.72 8.26 -7.16
N LEU A 41 9.94 9.31 -6.92
CA LEU A 41 8.87 9.29 -5.92
C LEU A 41 7.87 8.16 -6.18
N GLY A 42 7.50 7.93 -7.44
CA GLY A 42 6.56 6.86 -7.80
C GLY A 42 7.08 5.46 -7.41
N GLY A 43 8.36 5.19 -7.72
CA GLY A 43 9.02 3.94 -7.34
C GLY A 43 9.13 3.80 -5.83
N TRP A 44 9.49 4.88 -5.15
CA TRP A 44 9.61 4.94 -3.69
C TRP A 44 8.28 4.68 -2.96
N ILE A 45 7.17 5.25 -3.46
CA ILE A 45 5.83 4.98 -2.91
C ILE A 45 5.43 3.53 -3.21
N SER A 46 5.69 3.02 -4.41
CA SER A 46 5.32 1.64 -4.81
C SER A 46 5.96 0.57 -3.93
N ARG A 47 7.21 0.77 -3.51
CA ARG A 47 7.91 -0.15 -2.60
C ARG A 47 7.25 -0.20 -1.21
N ARG A 48 6.58 0.88 -0.81
CA ARG A 48 5.76 0.93 0.39
C ARG A 48 4.40 0.34 0.09
N LYS A 49 4.21 -0.90 0.48
CA LYS A 49 2.93 -1.61 0.36
C LYS A 49 1.90 -1.16 1.42
N THR A 50 1.75 0.15 1.58
CA THR A 50 0.86 0.81 2.54
C THR A 50 -0.58 0.36 2.35
N PHE A 51 -1.04 0.22 1.10
CA PHE A 51 -2.37 -0.31 0.81
C PHE A 51 -2.55 -1.75 1.32
N TRP A 52 -1.59 -2.65 1.05
CA TRP A 52 -1.67 -4.04 1.52
C TRP A 52 -1.68 -4.13 3.04
N ASN A 53 -0.85 -3.33 3.71
CA ASN A 53 -0.81 -3.27 5.17
C ASN A 53 -2.10 -2.67 5.75
N TRP A 54 -2.64 -1.62 5.14
CA TRP A 54 -3.92 -1.01 5.52
C TRP A 54 -5.08 -1.97 5.30
N SER A 55 -5.14 -2.61 4.12
CA SER A 55 -6.13 -3.62 3.75
C SER A 55 -6.07 -4.81 4.70
N GLY A 56 -4.88 -5.32 4.98
CA GLY A 56 -4.67 -6.41 5.94
C GLY A 56 -5.18 -6.08 7.34
N ARG A 57 -4.99 -4.83 7.78
CA ARG A 57 -5.39 -4.38 9.12
C ARG A 57 -6.89 -4.06 9.23
N TRP A 58 -7.50 -3.48 8.20
CA TRP A 58 -8.84 -2.89 8.31
C TRP A 58 -9.91 -3.56 7.46
N MET A 59 -9.55 -4.16 6.34
CA MET A 59 -10.51 -4.83 5.43
C MET A 59 -10.50 -6.34 5.58
N ASN A 60 -9.32 -6.95 5.63
CA ASN A 60 -9.14 -8.40 5.72
C ASN A 60 -9.06 -8.90 7.17
N ALA A 61 -9.29 -8.03 8.15
CA ALA A 61 -9.39 -8.43 9.54
C ALA A 61 -10.68 -9.25 9.75
N ARG A 62 -10.61 -10.27 10.61
CA ARG A 62 -11.77 -11.13 10.93
C ARG A 62 -12.99 -10.33 11.40
N ASN A 63 -12.74 -9.21 12.09
CA ASN A 63 -13.73 -8.21 12.45
C ASN A 63 -13.28 -6.85 11.91
N PRO A 64 -13.77 -6.40 10.74
CA PRO A 64 -13.39 -5.11 10.17
C PRO A 64 -13.89 -3.96 11.04
N GLY A 65 -13.04 -2.96 11.24
CA GLY A 65 -13.38 -1.76 12.02
C GLY A 65 -14.15 -0.71 11.20
N PHE A 66 -14.31 0.49 11.76
CA PHE A 66 -15.01 1.61 11.11
C PHE A 66 -14.28 2.19 9.89
N ALA A 67 -12.96 2.00 9.78
CA ALA A 67 -12.12 2.64 8.77
C ALA A 67 -12.65 2.54 7.31
N PRO A 68 -12.99 1.36 6.75
CA PRO A 68 -13.52 1.28 5.37
C PRO A 68 -14.86 2.00 5.20
N ILE A 69 -15.76 1.89 6.19
CA ILE A 69 -17.08 2.53 6.16
C ILE A 69 -16.94 4.07 6.17
N GLY A 70 -16.04 4.60 7.00
CA GLY A 70 -15.76 6.03 7.07
C GLY A 70 -15.29 6.59 5.72
N HIS A 71 -14.45 5.88 4.97
CA HIS A 71 -14.03 6.33 3.64
C HIS A 71 -15.21 6.42 2.67
N ILE A 72 -16.13 5.47 2.67
CA ILE A 72 -17.30 5.48 1.78
C ILE A 72 -18.19 6.69 2.07
N ILE A 73 -18.46 6.98 3.35
CA ILE A 73 -19.26 8.14 3.78
C ILE A 73 -18.60 9.46 3.36
N MET A 74 -17.30 9.58 3.55
CA MET A 74 -16.53 10.77 3.17
C MET A 74 -16.52 10.97 1.65
N LEU A 75 -16.38 9.89 0.88
CA LEU A 75 -16.43 9.92 -0.59
C LEU A 75 -17.82 10.28 -1.11
N SER A 76 -18.89 9.73 -0.54
CA SER A 76 -20.26 10.06 -0.94
C SER A 76 -20.62 11.51 -0.63
N SER A 77 -20.21 12.01 0.55
CA SER A 77 -20.43 13.41 0.94
C SER A 77 -19.69 14.38 0.01
N THR A 78 -18.41 14.08 -0.27
CA THR A 78 -17.59 14.90 -1.17
C THR A 78 -18.15 14.90 -2.59
N TYR A 79 -18.57 13.74 -3.10
CA TYR A 79 -19.21 13.62 -4.40
C TYR A 79 -20.49 14.46 -4.48
N TYR A 80 -21.36 14.36 -3.48
CA TYR A 80 -22.61 15.14 -3.42
C TYR A 80 -22.34 16.65 -3.42
N PHE A 81 -21.37 17.11 -2.62
CA PHE A 81 -20.99 18.52 -2.58
C PHE A 81 -20.48 19.03 -3.93
N LEU A 82 -19.62 18.26 -4.61
CA LEU A 82 -19.14 18.63 -5.93
C LEU A 82 -20.29 18.62 -6.95
N HIS A 83 -21.17 17.62 -6.91
CA HIS A 83 -22.33 17.54 -7.80
C HIS A 83 -23.27 18.74 -7.62
N CYS A 84 -23.64 19.11 -6.39
CA CYS A 84 -24.50 20.26 -6.10
C CYS A 84 -23.85 21.63 -6.37
N LYS A 85 -22.53 21.70 -6.52
CA LYS A 85 -21.82 22.95 -6.80
C LYS A 85 -21.67 23.21 -8.30
N TYR A 86 -21.56 22.14 -9.09
CA TYR A 86 -21.36 22.22 -10.54
C TYR A 86 -22.63 21.97 -11.37
N HIS A 87 -23.74 21.60 -10.72
CA HIS A 87 -25.11 21.60 -11.26
C HIS A 87 -25.95 22.65 -10.54
#